data_AF-A0A6M3K9G2-F1
#
_entry.id   AF-A0A6M3K9G2-F1
#
_cell.length_a   1.000
_cell.length_b   1.000
_cell.length_c   1.000
_cell.angle_alpha   90.00
_cell.angle_beta   90.00
_cell.angle_gamma   90.00
#
_symmetry.space_group_name_H-M   'P 1'
#
loop_
_entity.id
_entity.type
_entity.pdbx_description
1 polymer ?
#
loop_
_entity_poly.entity_id
_entity_poly.type
_entity_poly.pdbx_seq_one_letter_code
_entity_poly.pdbx_strand_id
1 'polypeptide(L)'
;MSKTVESRKEIPNAPFYVLSNDKFMSGWGAAEGKTNTIILPCDSWQEAEIVADNAKGRSDQKNVRIVINKPRLQSHVVYSLLTKEGAARWYERGSWPGPREG
;
A
#
# COMPACT_ATOMS: atom_id res chain seq x y z
N MET A 1 -10.02 -5.70 -5.78
CA MET A 1 -8.93 -6.33 -6.57
C MET A 1 -7.82 -5.31 -6.74
N SER A 2 -6.55 -5.71 -6.66
CA SER A 2 -5.41 -4.85 -6.97
C SER A 2 -5.22 -4.71 -8.47
N LYS A 3 -4.71 -3.55 -8.91
CA LYS A 3 -4.26 -3.32 -10.28
C LYS A 3 -2.75 -3.06 -10.28
N THR A 4 -1.99 -3.77 -11.11
CA THR A 4 -0.56 -3.45 -11.31
C THR A 4 -0.42 -2.11 -12.02
N VAL A 5 0.51 -1.27 -11.56
CA VAL A 5 0.79 0.06 -12.10
C VAL A 5 2.07 -0.01 -12.93
N GLU A 6 1.96 0.32 -14.21
CA GLU A 6 3.11 0.37 -15.13
C GLU A 6 3.54 1.82 -15.40
N SER A 7 2.63 2.78 -15.23
CA SER A 7 2.89 4.20 -15.40
C SER A 7 2.36 5.04 -14.25
N ARG A 8 3.12 6.09 -13.88
CA ARG A 8 2.75 7.05 -12.83
C ARG A 8 1.41 7.75 -13.11
N LYS A 9 0.98 7.82 -14.37
CA LYS A 9 -0.30 8.41 -14.77
C LYS A 9 -1.50 7.58 -14.29
N GLU A 10 -1.31 6.29 -14.04
CA GLU A 10 -2.37 5.39 -13.58
C GLU A 10 -2.63 5.49 -12.07
N ILE A 11 -1.73 6.14 -11.33
CA ILE A 11 -1.93 6.44 -9.91
C ILE A 11 -2.87 7.65 -9.81
N PRO A 12 -4.03 7.53 -9.13
CA PRO A 12 -4.93 8.66 -8.89
C PRO A 12 -4.22 9.85 -8.23
N ASN A 13 -4.67 11.06 -8.52
CA ASN A 13 -4.22 12.24 -7.78
C ASN A 13 -4.83 12.20 -6.38
N ALA A 14 -3.98 12.27 -5.36
CA ALA A 14 -4.38 12.34 -3.97
C ALA A 14 -3.35 13.19 -3.19
N PRO A 15 -3.76 13.85 -2.11
CA PRO A 15 -2.85 14.63 -1.27
C PRO A 15 -1.88 13.73 -0.48
N PHE A 16 -2.26 12.48 -0.19
CA PHE A 16 -1.43 11.52 0.54
C PHE A 16 -1.45 10.16 -0.13
N TYR A 17 -0.38 9.38 0.08
CA TYR A 17 -0.28 7.99 -0.36
C TYR A 17 0.37 7.17 0.75
N VAL A 18 -0.19 6.00 1.04
CA VAL A 18 0.48 4.99 1.86
C VAL A 18 1.15 3.98 0.95
N LEU A 19 2.44 3.73 1.21
CA LEU A 19 3.24 2.72 0.55
C LEU A 19 3.61 1.63 1.55
N SER A 20 3.48 0.37 1.15
CA SER A 20 3.91 -0.78 1.95
C SER A 20 4.50 -1.85 1.03
N ASN A 21 5.58 -2.49 1.46
CA ASN A 21 6.16 -3.64 0.78
C ASN A 21 5.40 -4.89 1.22
N ASP A 22 4.79 -5.56 0.26
CA ASP A 22 4.00 -6.77 0.46
C ASP A 22 4.89 -8.00 0.28
N LYS A 23 5.25 -8.65 1.39
CA LYS A 23 6.09 -9.84 1.40
C LYS A 23 5.38 -11.06 0.81
N PHE A 24 4.07 -11.16 0.96
CA PHE A 24 3.32 -12.32 0.50
C PHE A 24 3.38 -12.47 -1.03
N MET A 25 3.32 -11.33 -1.72
CA MET A 25 3.36 -11.26 -3.18
C MET A 25 4.76 -11.01 -3.76
N SER A 26 5.81 -10.92 -2.93
CA SER A 26 7.19 -10.70 -3.40
C SER A 26 7.88 -12.03 -3.72
N GLY A 27 8.65 -12.09 -4.81
CA GLY A 27 9.46 -13.26 -5.15
C GLY A 27 8.73 -14.41 -5.86
N TRP A 28 7.51 -14.18 -6.36
CA TRP A 28 6.72 -15.16 -7.11
C TRP A 28 6.06 -14.52 -8.34
N GLY A 29 5.99 -15.23 -9.47
CA GLY A 29 5.35 -14.75 -10.70
C GLY A 29 5.99 -13.46 -11.27
N ALA A 30 5.16 -12.46 -11.62
CA ALA A 30 5.63 -11.18 -12.17
C ALA A 30 6.54 -10.35 -11.21
N ALA A 31 6.62 -10.76 -9.94
CA ALA A 31 7.49 -10.17 -8.92
C ALA A 31 8.73 -11.04 -8.58
N GLU A 32 9.06 -12.04 -9.40
CA GLU A 32 10.29 -12.82 -9.24
C GLU A 32 11.53 -11.90 -9.25
N GLY A 33 12.34 -11.97 -8.19
CA GLY A 33 13.49 -11.08 -7.99
C GLY A 33 13.16 -9.61 -7.70
N LYS A 34 11.88 -9.26 -7.53
CA LYS A 34 11.40 -7.88 -7.29
C LYS A 34 10.66 -7.77 -5.96
N THR A 35 10.57 -6.54 -5.47
CA THR A 35 9.71 -6.21 -4.33
C THR A 35 8.34 -5.79 -4.84
N ASN A 36 7.25 -6.33 -4.27
CA ASN A 36 5.92 -5.77 -4.47
C ASN A 36 5.69 -4.63 -3.48
N THR A 37 5.32 -3.44 -3.96
CA THR A 37 4.91 -2.30 -3.14
C THR A 37 3.47 -1.93 -3.46
N ILE A 38 2.59 -2.01 -2.46
CA ILE A 38 1.22 -1.53 -2.60
C ILE A 38 1.17 0.00 -2.50
N ILE A 39 0.29 0.62 -3.27
CA ILE A 39 -0.01 2.06 -3.25
C ILE A 39 -1.47 2.24 -2.86
N LEU A 40 -1.72 2.96 -1.77
CA LEU A 40 -3.06 3.33 -1.31
C LEU A 40 -3.18 4.86 -1.29
N PRO A 41 -3.87 5.48 -2.27
CA PRO A 41 -4.14 6.92 -2.27
C PRO A 41 -5.10 7.30 -1.13
N CYS A 42 -4.86 8.41 -0.45
CA CYS A 42 -5.69 8.89 0.65
C CYS A 42 -6.01 10.39 0.53
N ASP A 43 -7.24 10.75 0.88
CA ASP A 43 -7.77 12.11 0.73
C ASP A 43 -7.44 13.02 1.93
N SER A 44 -7.02 12.43 3.05
CA SER A 44 -6.67 13.15 4.28
C SER A 44 -5.52 12.48 5.02
N TRP A 45 -4.85 13.24 5.89
CA TRP A 45 -3.80 12.72 6.77
C TRP A 45 -4.35 11.63 7.70
N GLN A 46 -5.52 11.85 8.28
CA GLN A 46 -6.18 10.92 9.20
C GLN A 46 -6.50 9.58 8.50
N GLU A 47 -6.93 9.63 7.24
CA GLU A 47 -7.16 8.42 6.45
C GLU A 47 -5.83 7.70 6.16
N ALA A 48 -4.77 8.44 5.82
CA ALA A 48 -3.44 7.85 5.62
C ALA A 48 -2.89 7.20 6.89
N GLU A 49 -3.15 7.77 8.07
CA GLU A 49 -2.79 7.17 9.36
C GLU A 49 -3.54 5.85 9.60
N ILE A 50 -4.86 5.83 9.36
CA ILE A 50 -5.66 4.59 9.48
C ILE A 50 -5.11 3.48 8.58
N VAL A 51 -4.84 3.81 7.32
CA VAL A 51 -4.29 2.87 6.35
C VAL A 51 -2.90 2.39 6.77
N ALA A 52 -2.04 3.30 7.24
CA ALA A 52 -0.70 2.96 7.72
C ALA A 52 -0.74 2.08 8.96
N ASP A 53 -1.64 2.33 9.91
CA ASP A 53 -1.79 1.52 11.12
C ASP A 53 -2.30 0.13 10.81
N ASN A 54 -3.31 0.02 9.93
CA ASN A 54 -3.78 -1.27 9.42
C ASN A 54 -2.66 -2.02 8.68
N ALA A 55 -1.83 -1.34 7.88
CA ALA A 55 -0.68 -1.95 7.23
C ALA A 55 0.35 -2.45 8.24
N LYS A 56 0.70 -1.64 9.25
CA LYS A 56 1.64 -2.04 10.33
C LYS A 56 1.12 -3.20 11.16
N GLY A 57 -0.20 -3.31 11.34
CA GLY A 57 -0.84 -4.41 12.06
C GLY A 57 -0.72 -5.76 11.35
N ARG A 58 -0.33 -5.76 10.07
CA ARG A 58 -0.12 -6.99 9.30
C ARG A 58 1.36 -7.39 9.27
N SER A 59 1.64 -8.65 9.61
CA SER A 59 3.02 -9.17 9.67
C SER A 59 3.70 -9.30 8.30
N ASP A 60 2.92 -9.45 7.23
CA ASP A 60 3.34 -9.57 5.82
C ASP A 60 3.64 -8.22 5.15
N GLN A 61 3.23 -7.11 5.77
CA GLN A 61 3.49 -5.75 5.29
C GLN A 61 4.74 -5.15 5.97
N LYS A 62 5.61 -4.53 5.17
CA LYS A 62 6.88 -3.93 5.65
C LYS A 62 7.14 -2.57 5.03
N ASN A 63 8.06 -1.80 5.61
CA ASN A 63 8.46 -0.48 5.10
C ASN A 63 7.27 0.47 4.86
N VAL A 64 6.27 0.40 5.75
CA VAL A 64 5.06 1.22 5.71
C VAL A 64 5.43 2.68 5.89
N ARG A 65 5.01 3.53 4.93
CA ARG A 65 5.28 4.97 4.95
C ARG A 65 4.16 5.77 4.31
N ILE A 66 3.90 6.95 4.86
CA ILE A 66 3.00 7.95 4.30
C ILE A 66 3.84 8.95 3.50
N VAL A 67 3.42 9.27 2.28
CA VAL A 67 4.09 10.26 1.42
C VAL A 67 3.08 11.25 0.86
N ILE A 68 3.50 12.53 0.75
CA ILE A 68 2.67 13.63 0.23
C ILE A 68 2.84 13.85 -1.28
N ASN A 69 3.86 13.22 -1.87
CA ASN A 69 4.15 13.31 -3.30
C ASN A 69 3.71 12.02 -3.99
N LYS A 70 3.06 12.15 -5.16
CA LYS A 70 2.72 11.00 -5.99
C LYS A 70 3.96 10.14 -6.24
N PRO A 71 3.95 8.84 -5.87
CA PRO A 71 5.11 7.97 -5.94
C PRO A 71 5.79 7.95 -7.32
N ARG A 72 7.12 7.84 -7.31
CA ARG A 72 7.91 7.54 -8.51
C ARG A 72 8.06 6.03 -8.63
N LEU A 73 7.84 5.49 -9.82
CA LEU A 73 7.99 4.06 -10.09
C LEU A 73 9.46 3.73 -10.33
N GLN A 74 9.91 2.60 -9.78
CA GLN A 74 11.25 2.05 -9.94
C GLN A 74 11.19 0.71 -10.68
N SER A 75 12.17 0.43 -11.55
CA SER A 75 12.17 -0.76 -12.42
C SER A 75 12.27 -2.10 -11.69
N HIS A 76 12.85 -2.11 -10.48
CA HIS A 76 13.02 -3.31 -9.63
C HIS A 76 11.87 -3.51 -8.63
N VAL A 77 10.82 -2.68 -8.70
CA VAL A 77 9.66 -2.73 -7.82
C VAL A 77 8.41 -2.93 -8.68
N VAL A 78 7.58 -3.90 -8.31
CA VAL A 78 6.23 -4.03 -8.85
C VAL A 78 5.30 -3.22 -7.98
N TYR A 79 4.46 -2.38 -8.58
CA TYR A 79 3.53 -1.54 -7.83
C TYR A 79 2.10 -2.03 -8.00
N SER A 80 1.42 -2.24 -6.89
CA SER A 80 0.02 -2.68 -6.85
C SER A 80 -0.86 -1.57 -6.30
N LEU A 81 -1.74 -0.99 -7.12
CA LEU A 81 -2.69 0.04 -6.70
C LEU A 81 -3.91 -0.61 -6.03
N LEU A 82 -4.20 -0.15 -4.81
CA LEU A 82 -5.38 -0.50 -4.04
C LEU A 82 -6.20 0.76 -3.77
N THR A 83 -7.23 0.98 -4.59
CA THR A 83 -8.16 2.09 -4.38
C THR A 83 -9.19 1.75 -3.29
N LYS A 84 -9.87 2.78 -2.78
CA LYS A 84 -10.88 2.63 -1.73
C LYS A 84 -12.03 1.70 -2.16
N GLU A 85 -12.44 1.76 -3.43
CA GLU A 85 -13.48 0.89 -4.00
C GLU A 85 -13.02 -0.58 -4.03
N GLY A 86 -11.75 -0.81 -4.36
CA GLY A 86 -11.18 -2.15 -4.49
C GLY A 86 -10.69 -2.78 -3.18
N ALA A 87 -10.54 -1.98 -2.11
CA ALA A 87 -9.80 -2.32 -0.91
C ALA A 87 -10.30 -1.60 0.37
N ALA A 88 -11.61 -1.36 0.48
CA ALA A 88 -12.23 -0.53 1.55
C ALA A 88 -11.74 -0.84 2.98
N ARG A 89 -11.53 -2.12 3.32
CA ARG A 89 -11.06 -2.54 4.66
C ARG A 89 -9.74 -1.90 5.07
N TRP A 90 -8.86 -1.53 4.13
CA TRP A 90 -7.62 -0.83 4.47
C TRP A 90 -7.87 0.55 5.08
N TYR A 91 -8.99 1.17 4.73
CA TYR A 91 -9.38 2.52 5.14
C TYR A 91 -10.29 2.51 6.39
N GLU A 92 -10.68 1.33 6.87
CA GLU A 92 -11.50 1.17 8.07
C GLU A 92 -10.61 0.95 9.29
N ARG A 93 -10.73 1.82 10.30
CA ARG A 93 -9.91 1.79 11.52
C ARG A 93 -10.01 0.43 12.22
N GLY A 94 -8.86 -0.20 12.47
CA GLY A 94 -8.78 -1.44 13.24
C GLY A 94 -9.17 -2.70 12.47
N SER A 95 -9.17 -2.66 11.13
CA SER A 95 -9.40 -3.85 10.31
C SER A 95 -8.30 -4.90 10.46
N TRP A 96 -7.08 -4.46 10.76
CA TRP A 96 -5.98 -5.31 11.18
C TRP A 96 -5.37 -4.74 12.45
N PRO A 97 -5.99 -4.99 13.61
CA PRO A 97 -5.36 -4.61 14.86
C PRO A 97 -4.05 -5.42 14.92
N GLY A 98 -2.93 -4.73 15.09
CA GLY A 98 -1.65 -5.39 15.34
C GLY A 98 -1.78 -6.38 16.51
N PRO A 99 -0.78 -7.25 16.73
CA PRO A 99 -0.83 -8.19 17.86
C PRO A 99 -1.17 -7.40 19.12
N ARG A 100 -2.32 -7.72 19.72
CA ARG A 100 -2.68 -7.16 21.02
C ARG A 100 -1.60 -7.67 21.96
N GLU A 101 -0.79 -6.75 22.49
CA GLU A 101 0.11 -7.07 23.60
C GLU A 101 -0.80 -7.64 24.70
N GLY A 102 -0.62 -8.93 24.98
CA GLY A 102 -1.27 -9.68 26.05
C GLY A 102 -0.23 -10.08 27.06
#